data_AF-A0A0J6WE26-F1
#
_entry.id   AF-A0A0J6WE26-F1
#
_cell.length_a   1.000
_cell.length_b   1.000
_cell.length_c   1.000
_cell.angle_alpha   90.00
_cell.angle_beta   90.00
_cell.angle_gamma   90.00
#
_symmetry.space_group_name_H-M   'P 1'
#
loop_
_entity.id
_entity.type
_entity.pdbx_description
1 polymer ?
#
loop_
_entity_poly.entity_id
_entity_poly.type
_entity_poly.pdbx_seq_one_letter_code
_entity_poly.pdbx_strand_id
1 'polypeptide(L)'
;MRRPLGGAPATRLCAVSLAFGMVMTTPHLAQAQPGNGDLAQLVTEVANVNQKLQDLGAAIQTQQESVNKAILDVATARENAAKAQQQVDASAVGVKEANAAIDAAQGRFDKFAAAMYVNGPSSSYLTAKDPVDILDTAATGQALSLSSQKVMTDLSRARTEQVNKESAARLAKQQADDAVKAAETSQQSAVDALTNAQQTFKAQQSELDRLTAERAQAQTKLQQVQALSAPSSPVSGRAPTGSGAGAGATPAPSGANANWDVDPATGNRDTAWDMTLPQIPSAFVSGDPVQIINAVLKIITTSLEVTQNLGRKFLQSIGLLPTPTGITNGAIPTLYGRQATEYVIKRGMSQMGVPYSWGGGNASGPSRGIDSGAGTVGFDCSGLMLYMFAGVGIKLDHYSGSQYNAGRKVPSSQMRRGDMIFYGPNASQHVAMYLGDGQMLEAPYTGSVVKISPVRTSGMTPFVTRMIEW
;
A
#
# COMPACT_ATOMS: atom_id res chain seq x y z
N MET A 1 -61.94 -15.86 14.12
CA MET A 1 -62.76 -16.73 13.25
C MET A 1 -61.87 -17.34 12.17
N ARG A 2 -62.02 -18.67 12.00
CA ARG A 2 -61.58 -19.58 10.93
C ARG A 2 -60.07 -19.75 10.63
N ARG A 3 -59.60 -20.86 11.19
CA ARG A 3 -58.46 -21.73 10.85
C ARG A 3 -58.97 -22.80 9.80
N PRO A 4 -58.22 -23.86 9.45
CA PRO A 4 -57.32 -24.04 8.29
C PRO A 4 -57.69 -25.28 7.42
N LEU A 5 -56.90 -25.61 6.39
CA LEU A 5 -56.68 -26.96 5.82
C LEU A 5 -55.33 -26.87 5.05
N GLY A 6 -54.33 -27.75 5.10
CA GLY A 6 -54.19 -29.13 5.56
C GLY A 6 -53.34 -29.88 4.51
N GLY A 7 -52.33 -30.65 4.92
CA GLY A 7 -51.72 -31.68 4.06
C GLY A 7 -50.20 -31.72 3.95
N ALA A 8 -49.56 -32.46 4.85
CA ALA A 8 -48.42 -33.35 4.55
C ALA A 8 -48.90 -34.79 4.89
N PRO A 9 -48.15 -35.90 4.70
CA PRO A 9 -46.79 -36.09 4.16
C PRO A 9 -46.68 -37.31 3.19
N ALA A 10 -45.46 -37.69 2.76
CA ALA A 10 -44.92 -39.07 2.74
C ALA A 10 -43.93 -39.39 1.59
N THR A 11 -42.69 -39.65 2.01
CA THR A 11 -41.89 -40.86 1.69
C THR A 11 -41.52 -41.17 0.24
N ARG A 12 -40.20 -41.18 -0.06
CA ARG A 12 -39.53 -42.26 -0.81
C ARG A 12 -38.08 -42.44 -0.35
N LEU A 13 -37.90 -43.40 0.56
CA LEU A 13 -36.71 -44.25 0.68
C LEU A 13 -36.88 -45.41 -0.31
N CYS A 14 -35.90 -45.65 -1.17
CA CYS A 14 -35.65 -46.94 -1.85
C CYS A 14 -34.13 -47.09 -1.93
N ALA A 15 -33.50 -47.90 -1.09
CA ALA A 15 -33.35 -49.35 -1.23
C ALA A 15 -32.41 -49.71 -2.39
N VAL A 16 -31.13 -49.82 -2.05
CA VAL A 16 -30.05 -50.40 -2.87
C VAL A 16 -30.22 -51.92 -2.83
N SER A 17 -30.56 -52.52 -3.95
CA SER A 17 -30.68 -53.98 -4.11
C SER A 17 -29.32 -54.58 -4.49
N LEU A 18 -28.79 -55.42 -3.61
CA LEU A 18 -27.74 -56.40 -3.89
C LEU A 18 -28.26 -57.45 -4.88
N ALA A 19 -27.58 -57.63 -6.00
CA ALA A 19 -27.71 -58.82 -6.85
C ALA A 19 -26.32 -59.39 -7.15
N PHE A 20 -26.07 -60.56 -6.58
CA PHE A 20 -24.95 -61.45 -6.84
C PHE A 20 -25.10 -62.04 -8.26
N GLY A 21 -24.11 -61.82 -9.12
CA GLY A 21 -24.05 -62.38 -10.48
C GLY A 21 -22.73 -63.11 -10.70
N MET A 22 -22.84 -64.42 -10.86
CA MET A 22 -21.78 -65.42 -10.93
C MET A 22 -20.98 -65.35 -12.24
N VAL A 23 -19.71 -65.72 -12.13
CA VAL A 23 -18.63 -65.78 -13.11
C VAL A 23 -19.01 -66.46 -14.44
N MET A 24 -18.69 -65.81 -15.56
CA MET A 24 -18.36 -66.45 -16.84
C MET A 24 -17.05 -65.85 -17.35
N THR A 25 -15.99 -66.63 -17.21
CA THR A 25 -14.66 -66.38 -17.77
C THR A 25 -14.67 -66.63 -19.28
N THR A 26 -14.50 -65.58 -20.08
CA THR A 26 -14.04 -65.69 -21.47
C THR A 26 -12.61 -65.14 -21.55
N PRO A 27 -11.66 -65.84 -22.18
CA PRO A 27 -10.32 -65.32 -22.37
C PRO A 27 -10.37 -64.34 -23.55
N HIS A 28 -10.72 -63.08 -23.27
CA HIS A 28 -10.42 -62.03 -24.23
C HIS A 28 -8.93 -61.73 -24.16
N LEU A 29 -8.27 -62.06 -25.27
CA LEU A 29 -6.93 -61.68 -25.65
C LEU A 29 -6.54 -60.32 -25.07
N ALA A 30 -5.49 -60.33 -24.26
CA ALA A 30 -4.80 -59.13 -23.82
C ALA A 30 -4.34 -58.33 -25.05
N GLN A 31 -5.10 -57.31 -25.43
CA GLN A 31 -4.53 -56.15 -26.11
C GLN A 31 -3.95 -55.23 -25.03
N ALA A 32 -2.77 -55.58 -24.54
CA ALA A 32 -1.92 -54.63 -23.85
C ALA A 32 -1.18 -53.82 -24.91
N GLN A 33 -1.89 -52.88 -25.55
CA GLN A 33 -1.24 -51.71 -26.12
C GLN A 33 -1.34 -50.63 -25.04
N PRO A 34 -0.25 -50.22 -24.35
CA PRO A 34 -0.29 -48.99 -23.57
C PRO A 34 -0.51 -47.88 -24.59
N GLY A 35 -1.75 -47.42 -24.70
CA GLY A 35 -2.12 -46.39 -25.66
C GLY A 35 -1.38 -45.11 -25.33
N ASN A 36 -0.85 -44.44 -26.36
CA ASN A 36 -0.35 -43.07 -26.30
C ASN A 36 -1.36 -42.06 -25.67
N GLY A 37 -2.61 -42.46 -25.43
CA GLY A 37 -3.67 -41.66 -24.80
C GLY A 37 -3.43 -41.34 -23.32
N ASP A 38 -2.78 -42.21 -22.55
CA ASP A 38 -2.59 -42.01 -21.09
C ASP A 38 -1.56 -40.91 -20.81
N LEU A 39 -0.48 -40.88 -21.61
CA LEU A 39 0.53 -39.82 -21.54
C LEU A 39 0.00 -38.49 -22.10
N ALA A 40 -0.82 -38.53 -23.16
CA ALA A 40 -1.44 -37.33 -23.73
C ALA A 40 -2.45 -36.68 -22.76
N GLN A 41 -3.20 -37.48 -21.99
CA GLN A 41 -4.06 -36.99 -20.91
C GLN A 41 -3.24 -36.34 -19.80
N LEU A 42 -2.19 -37.00 -19.30
CA LEU A 42 -1.30 -36.42 -18.28
C LEU A 42 -0.63 -35.12 -18.73
N VAL A 43 -0.21 -35.01 -19.99
CA VAL A 43 0.34 -33.76 -20.54
C VAL A 43 -0.71 -32.65 -20.54
N THR A 44 -1.96 -32.96 -20.90
CA THR A 44 -3.08 -32.02 -20.89
C THR A 44 -3.43 -31.58 -19.47
N GLU A 45 -3.43 -32.50 -18.50
CA GLU A 45 -3.67 -32.20 -17.09
C GLU A 45 -2.59 -31.32 -16.48
N VAL A 46 -1.31 -31.61 -16.76
CA VAL A 46 -0.18 -30.76 -16.34
C VAL A 46 -0.31 -29.35 -16.95
N ALA A 47 -0.68 -29.23 -18.23
CA ALA A 47 -0.90 -27.93 -18.86
C ALA A 47 -2.05 -27.15 -18.20
N ASN A 48 -3.17 -27.83 -17.89
CA ASN A 48 -4.32 -27.22 -17.22
C ASN A 48 -3.99 -26.76 -15.79
N VAL A 49 -3.22 -27.53 -15.02
CA VAL A 49 -2.78 -27.14 -13.68
C VAL A 49 -1.79 -25.99 -13.74
N ASN A 50 -0.86 -25.98 -14.71
CA ASN A 50 0.02 -24.84 -14.94
C ASN A 50 -0.76 -23.56 -15.25
N GLN A 51 -1.78 -23.62 -16.11
CA GLN A 51 -2.65 -22.47 -16.39
C GLN A 51 -3.38 -22.01 -15.12
N LYS A 52 -3.96 -22.93 -14.34
CA LYS A 52 -4.61 -22.61 -13.06
C LYS A 52 -3.65 -21.98 -12.05
N LEU A 53 -2.40 -22.41 -12.00
CA LEU A 53 -1.38 -21.82 -11.13
C LEU A 53 -1.01 -20.40 -11.56
N GLN A 54 -0.96 -20.13 -12.87
CA GLN A 54 -0.81 -18.77 -13.38
C GLN A 54 -2.00 -17.89 -12.98
N ASP A 55 -3.22 -18.38 -13.18
CA ASP A 55 -4.45 -17.65 -12.81
C ASP A 55 -4.54 -17.42 -11.28
N LEU A 56 -4.17 -18.41 -10.48
CA LEU A 56 -4.10 -18.28 -9.01
C LEU A 56 -2.98 -17.36 -8.56
N GLY A 57 -1.86 -17.33 -9.28
CA GLY A 57 -0.79 -16.34 -9.09
C GLY A 57 -1.35 -14.93 -9.26
N ALA A 58 -2.06 -14.67 -10.35
CA ALA A 58 -2.73 -13.39 -10.61
C ALA A 58 -3.83 -13.05 -9.57
N ALA A 59 -4.55 -14.06 -9.08
CA ALA A 59 -5.54 -13.87 -8.02
C ALA A 59 -4.89 -13.50 -6.67
N ILE A 60 -3.81 -14.20 -6.27
CA ILE A 60 -3.03 -13.85 -5.08
C ILE A 60 -2.50 -12.42 -5.18
N GLN A 61 -2.04 -12.02 -6.36
CA GLN A 61 -1.57 -10.66 -6.61
C GLN A 61 -2.67 -9.62 -6.42
N THR A 62 -3.84 -9.85 -6.99
CA THR A 62 -5.01 -8.98 -6.80
C THR A 62 -5.40 -8.88 -5.32
N GLN A 63 -5.28 -9.99 -4.57
CA GLN A 63 -5.54 -9.98 -3.13
C GLN A 63 -4.44 -9.27 -2.34
N GLN A 64 -3.18 -9.39 -2.75
CA GLN A 64 -2.08 -8.61 -2.18
C GLN A 64 -2.31 -7.10 -2.39
N GLU A 65 -2.70 -6.65 -3.58
CA GLU A 65 -3.08 -5.23 -3.81
C GLU A 65 -4.23 -4.79 -2.91
N SER A 66 -5.24 -5.66 -2.73
CA SER A 66 -6.40 -5.38 -1.89
C SER A 66 -6.01 -5.24 -0.42
N VAL A 67 -5.12 -6.09 0.09
CA VAL A 67 -4.54 -5.98 1.44
C VAL A 67 -3.74 -4.69 1.57
N ASN A 68 -2.91 -4.35 0.57
CA ASN A 68 -2.06 -3.15 0.58
C ASN A 68 -2.89 -1.89 0.65
N LYS A 69 -3.93 -1.83 -0.18
CA LYS A 69 -4.90 -0.75 -0.16
C LYS A 69 -5.62 -0.67 1.20
N ALA A 70 -6.10 -1.80 1.73
CA ALA A 70 -6.88 -1.78 2.96
C ALA A 70 -6.05 -1.31 4.16
N ILE A 71 -4.76 -1.64 4.23
CA ILE A 71 -3.91 -1.17 5.33
C ILE A 71 -3.61 0.33 5.20
N LEU A 72 -3.38 0.83 3.98
CA LEU A 72 -3.26 2.27 3.76
C LEU A 72 -4.53 3.01 4.17
N ASP A 73 -5.68 2.46 3.82
CA ASP A 73 -6.98 3.03 4.18
C ASP A 73 -7.14 3.06 5.72
N VAL A 74 -6.70 2.02 6.45
CA VAL A 74 -6.66 2.02 7.93
C VAL A 74 -5.71 3.07 8.49
N ALA A 75 -4.48 3.17 7.96
CA ALA A 75 -3.51 4.15 8.43
C ALA A 75 -4.03 5.59 8.23
N THR A 76 -4.59 5.87 7.06
CA THR A 76 -5.19 7.16 6.72
C THR A 76 -6.40 7.47 7.61
N ALA A 77 -7.28 6.50 7.82
CA ALA A 77 -8.43 6.66 8.71
C ALA A 77 -8.01 6.99 10.15
N ARG A 78 -6.99 6.30 10.67
CA ARG A 78 -6.44 6.56 12.01
C ARG A 78 -5.80 7.93 12.13
N GLU A 79 -5.06 8.38 11.11
CA GLU A 79 -4.51 9.75 11.09
C GLU A 79 -5.62 10.80 11.11
N ASN A 80 -6.69 10.59 10.32
CA ASN A 80 -7.84 11.49 10.30
C ASN A 80 -8.59 11.50 11.65
N ALA A 81 -8.75 10.35 12.29
CA ALA A 81 -9.33 10.25 13.63
C ALA A 81 -8.49 11.00 14.68
N ALA A 82 -7.16 10.91 14.61
CA ALA A 82 -6.27 11.65 15.49
C ALA A 82 -6.38 13.18 15.28
N LYS A 83 -6.46 13.64 14.02
CA LYS A 83 -6.69 15.07 13.71
C LYS A 83 -8.05 15.55 14.20
N ALA A 84 -9.09 14.74 14.04
CA ALA A 84 -10.43 15.06 14.53
C ALA A 84 -10.46 15.14 16.07
N GLN A 85 -9.72 14.25 16.77
CA GLN A 85 -9.55 14.32 18.22
C GLN A 85 -8.90 15.65 18.65
N GLN A 86 -7.83 16.07 17.98
CA GLN A 86 -7.17 17.34 18.28
C GLN A 86 -8.12 18.54 18.12
N GLN A 87 -9.02 18.50 17.12
CA GLN A 87 -10.03 19.55 16.94
C GLN A 87 -11.08 19.54 18.06
N VAL A 88 -11.50 18.36 18.52
CA VAL A 88 -12.39 18.22 19.68
C VAL A 88 -11.73 18.82 20.92
N ASP A 89 -10.48 18.46 21.20
CA ASP A 89 -9.74 18.95 22.38
C ASP A 89 -9.58 20.48 22.33
N ALA A 90 -9.19 21.03 21.18
CA ALA A 90 -9.05 22.47 20.98
C ALA A 90 -10.40 23.20 21.15
N SER A 91 -11.49 22.63 20.63
CA SER A 91 -12.83 23.23 20.77
C SER A 91 -13.34 23.20 22.22
N ALA A 92 -13.04 22.14 22.97
CA ALA A 92 -13.38 22.03 24.40
C ALA A 92 -12.65 23.09 25.24
N VAL A 93 -11.38 23.35 24.93
CA VAL A 93 -10.62 24.46 25.54
C VAL A 93 -11.27 25.80 25.22
N GLY A 94 -11.64 26.05 23.96
CA GLY A 94 -12.31 27.28 23.55
C GLY A 94 -13.65 27.52 24.27
N VAL A 95 -14.46 26.48 24.48
CA VAL A 95 -15.70 26.57 25.28
C VAL A 95 -15.39 26.91 26.74
N LYS A 96 -14.36 26.28 27.32
CA LYS A 96 -13.94 26.55 28.71
C LYS A 96 -13.48 28.00 28.89
N GLU A 97 -12.68 28.51 27.97
CA GLU A 97 -12.22 29.91 27.98
C GLU A 97 -13.37 30.90 27.81
N ALA A 98 -14.34 30.61 26.93
CA ALA A 98 -15.53 31.44 26.75
C ALA A 98 -16.38 31.51 28.03
N ASN A 99 -16.58 30.38 28.72
CA ASN A 99 -17.28 30.36 30.02
C ASN A 99 -16.54 31.20 31.06
N ALA A 100 -15.22 31.03 31.18
CA ALA A 100 -14.41 31.81 32.12
C ALA A 100 -14.45 33.32 31.83
N ALA A 101 -14.50 33.72 30.55
CA ALA A 101 -14.64 35.12 30.15
C ALA A 101 -16.00 35.71 30.55
N ILE A 102 -17.08 34.93 30.39
CA ILE A 102 -18.43 35.31 30.84
C ILE A 102 -18.46 35.48 32.37
N ASP A 103 -17.95 34.50 33.12
CA ASP A 103 -17.92 34.56 34.58
C ASP A 103 -17.09 35.75 35.08
N ALA A 104 -15.95 36.02 34.44
CA ALA A 104 -15.11 37.16 34.77
C ALA A 104 -15.76 38.51 34.41
N ALA A 105 -16.53 38.59 33.32
CA ALA A 105 -17.28 39.78 32.95
C ALA A 105 -18.42 40.04 33.94
N GLN A 106 -19.19 39.01 34.29
CA GLN A 106 -20.25 39.08 35.28
C GLN A 106 -19.69 39.50 36.64
N GLY A 107 -18.62 38.86 37.12
CA GLY A 107 -18.00 39.21 38.39
C GLY A 107 -17.45 40.64 38.44
N ARG A 108 -16.98 41.19 37.32
CA ARG A 108 -16.61 42.62 37.22
C ARG A 108 -17.83 43.52 37.31
N PHE A 109 -18.91 43.17 36.63
CA PHE A 109 -20.16 43.91 36.68
C PHE A 109 -20.78 43.89 38.09
N ASP A 110 -20.82 42.73 38.75
CA ASP A 110 -21.36 42.59 40.11
C ASP A 110 -20.57 43.41 41.12
N LYS A 111 -19.23 43.37 41.05
CA LYS A 111 -18.36 44.21 41.89
C LYS A 111 -18.61 45.70 41.66
N PHE A 112 -18.78 46.08 40.40
CA PHE A 112 -19.10 47.47 40.04
C PHE A 112 -20.47 47.89 40.57
N ALA A 113 -21.50 47.07 40.37
CA ALA A 113 -22.85 47.33 40.85
C ALA A 113 -22.89 47.42 42.39
N ALA A 114 -22.18 46.52 43.08
CA ALA A 114 -22.03 46.57 44.53
C ALA A 114 -21.29 47.83 44.99
N ALA A 115 -20.21 48.23 44.30
CA ALA A 115 -19.48 49.46 44.62
C ALA A 115 -20.36 50.71 44.40
N MET A 116 -21.14 50.76 43.31
CA MET A 116 -22.09 51.82 43.03
C MET A 116 -23.28 51.84 44.00
N TYR A 117 -23.68 50.69 44.55
CA TYR A 117 -24.74 50.62 45.56
C TYR A 117 -24.25 51.03 46.94
N VAL A 118 -23.09 50.53 47.36
CA VAL A 118 -22.50 50.77 48.70
C VAL A 118 -21.94 52.17 48.83
N ASN A 119 -21.10 52.59 47.88
CA ASN A 119 -20.54 53.93 47.91
C ASN A 119 -21.51 54.96 47.34
N GLY A 120 -22.48 54.50 46.53
CA GLY A 120 -23.55 55.33 46.00
C GLY A 120 -23.05 56.45 45.08
N PRO A 121 -23.97 57.07 44.34
CA PRO A 121 -23.94 58.50 44.19
C PRO A 121 -24.42 59.18 45.49
N SER A 122 -24.51 58.52 46.65
CA SER A 122 -25.09 59.09 47.88
C SER A 122 -24.23 60.18 48.50
N SER A 123 -22.93 60.23 48.20
CA SER A 123 -22.14 61.47 48.30
C SER A 123 -22.62 62.49 47.27
N SER A 124 -22.70 62.14 45.97
CA SER A 124 -23.16 63.06 44.90
C SER A 124 -24.61 63.56 45.01
N TYR A 125 -25.57 62.84 45.59
CA TYR A 125 -26.96 63.31 45.76
C TYR A 125 -27.10 64.25 46.95
N LEU A 126 -26.24 64.09 47.96
CA LEU A 126 -26.20 64.96 49.14
C LEU A 126 -25.20 66.13 48.96
N THR A 127 -24.28 66.05 48.00
CA THR A 127 -23.29 67.11 47.67
C THR A 127 -23.45 67.70 46.27
N ALA A 128 -24.43 67.28 45.47
CA ALA A 128 -24.72 67.87 44.15
C ALA A 128 -25.08 69.34 44.34
N LYS A 129 -24.40 70.20 43.57
CA LYS A 129 -24.62 71.65 43.63
C LYS A 129 -25.70 72.11 42.66
N ASP A 130 -26.00 71.29 41.64
CA ASP A 130 -26.96 71.58 40.58
C ASP A 130 -27.72 70.30 40.15
N PRO A 131 -29.03 70.34 39.84
CA PRO A 131 -29.77 69.22 39.23
C PRO A 131 -29.11 68.58 37.99
N VAL A 132 -28.22 69.28 37.26
CA VAL A 132 -27.46 68.69 36.14
C VAL A 132 -26.50 67.57 36.61
N ASP A 133 -25.86 67.71 37.78
CA ASP A 133 -24.91 66.71 38.31
C ASP A 133 -25.59 65.34 38.58
N ILE A 134 -26.86 65.40 38.98
CA ILE A 134 -27.70 64.23 39.24
C ILE A 134 -28.04 63.51 37.92
N LEU A 135 -28.37 64.27 36.88
CA LEU A 135 -28.69 63.74 35.55
C LEU A 135 -27.47 63.10 34.89
N ASP A 136 -26.30 63.71 34.99
CA ASP A 136 -25.06 63.18 34.43
C ASP A 136 -24.64 61.87 35.11
N THR A 137 -24.83 61.78 36.43
CA THR A 137 -24.55 60.57 37.21
C THR A 137 -25.52 59.44 36.84
N ALA A 138 -26.80 59.73 36.69
CA ALA A 138 -27.81 58.77 36.23
C ALA A 138 -27.54 58.29 34.80
N ALA A 139 -27.19 59.21 33.89
CA ALA A 139 -26.85 58.90 32.50
C ALA A 139 -25.60 58.01 32.40
N THR A 140 -24.58 58.26 33.23
CA THR A 140 -23.36 57.44 33.29
C THR A 140 -23.66 56.02 33.77
N GLY A 141 -24.48 55.85 34.81
CA GLY A 141 -24.92 54.54 35.28
C GLY A 141 -25.71 53.77 34.20
N GLN A 142 -26.58 54.46 33.47
CA GLN A 142 -27.36 53.87 32.39
C GLN A 142 -26.47 53.47 31.20
N ALA A 143 -25.52 54.32 30.79
CA ALA A 143 -24.58 54.05 29.72
C ALA A 143 -23.70 52.83 30.02
N LEU A 144 -23.24 52.71 31.27
CA LEU A 144 -22.41 51.57 31.68
C LEU A 144 -23.22 50.27 31.80
N SER A 145 -24.47 50.34 32.26
CA SER A 145 -25.38 49.19 32.24
C SER A 145 -25.61 48.67 30.81
N LEU A 146 -25.85 49.58 29.86
CA LEU A 146 -25.95 49.25 28.43
C LEU A 146 -24.64 48.65 27.88
N SER A 147 -23.49 49.21 28.26
CA SER A 147 -22.18 48.68 27.86
C SER A 147 -21.96 47.27 28.41
N SER A 148 -22.36 46.99 29.66
CA SER A 148 -22.27 45.67 30.26
C SER A 148 -23.17 44.66 29.57
N GLN A 149 -24.44 45.02 29.31
CA GLN A 149 -25.38 44.18 28.56
C GLN A 149 -24.83 43.83 27.17
N LYS A 150 -24.20 44.81 26.50
CA LYS A 150 -23.56 44.58 25.20
C LYS A 150 -22.40 43.59 25.32
N VAL A 151 -21.50 43.76 26.28
CA VAL A 151 -20.37 42.83 26.51
C VAL A 151 -20.87 41.42 26.80
N MET A 152 -21.87 41.25 27.67
CA MET A 152 -22.45 39.94 28.00
C MET A 152 -23.14 39.30 26.79
N THR A 153 -23.81 40.09 25.96
CA THR A 153 -24.42 39.61 24.71
C THR A 153 -23.35 39.13 23.73
N ASP A 154 -22.29 39.90 23.54
CA ASP A 154 -21.20 39.56 22.62
C ASP A 154 -20.44 38.29 23.11
N LEU A 155 -20.18 38.17 24.42
CA LEU A 155 -19.57 36.97 25.01
C LEU A 155 -20.48 35.74 24.92
N SER A 156 -21.78 35.90 25.14
CA SER A 156 -22.75 34.80 24.99
C SER A 156 -22.84 34.31 23.54
N ARG A 157 -22.75 35.23 22.57
CA ARG A 157 -22.66 34.89 21.15
C ARG A 157 -21.39 34.11 20.85
N ALA A 158 -20.23 34.60 21.32
CA ALA A 158 -18.94 33.92 21.15
C ALA A 158 -18.96 32.50 21.77
N ARG A 159 -19.52 32.33 22.97
CA ARG A 159 -19.72 31.01 23.59
C ARG A 159 -20.58 30.10 22.72
N THR A 160 -21.69 30.61 22.18
CA THR A 160 -22.58 29.83 21.31
C THR A 160 -21.84 29.35 20.05
N GLU A 161 -21.03 30.21 19.44
CA GLU A 161 -20.20 29.82 18.29
C GLU A 161 -19.18 28.72 18.67
N GLN A 162 -18.57 28.79 19.85
CA GLN A 162 -17.65 27.76 20.31
C GLN A 162 -18.34 26.41 20.56
N VAL A 163 -19.53 26.41 21.18
CA VAL A 163 -20.32 25.19 21.40
C VAL A 163 -20.77 24.57 20.07
N ASN A 164 -21.12 25.40 19.08
CA ASN A 164 -21.43 24.92 17.72
C ASN A 164 -20.20 24.28 17.06
N LYS A 165 -19.02 24.89 17.18
CA LYS A 165 -17.75 24.32 16.70
C LYS A 165 -17.42 22.99 17.39
N GLU A 166 -17.59 22.91 18.71
CA GLU A 166 -17.37 21.67 19.48
C GLU A 166 -18.32 20.56 19.02
N SER A 167 -19.59 20.88 18.76
CA SER A 167 -20.57 19.91 18.27
C SER A 167 -20.21 19.39 16.88
N ALA A 168 -19.79 20.27 15.97
CA ALA A 168 -19.29 19.88 14.66
C ALA A 168 -18.01 19.02 14.74
N ALA A 169 -17.07 19.38 15.62
CA ALA A 169 -15.85 18.61 15.85
C ALA A 169 -16.14 17.21 16.40
N ARG A 170 -17.09 17.08 17.34
CA ARG A 170 -17.54 15.78 17.86
C ARG A 170 -18.15 14.89 16.77
N LEU A 171 -18.98 15.46 15.90
CA LEU A 171 -19.54 14.72 14.77
C LEU A 171 -18.45 14.26 13.79
N ALA A 172 -17.51 15.16 13.45
CA ALA A 172 -16.38 14.82 12.59
C ALA A 172 -15.50 13.71 13.19
N LYS A 173 -15.28 13.74 14.52
CA LYS A 173 -14.60 12.67 15.23
C LYS A 173 -15.35 11.35 15.12
N GLN A 174 -16.67 11.34 15.37
CA GLN A 174 -17.46 10.12 15.27
C GLN A 174 -17.38 9.52 13.87
N GLN A 175 -17.51 10.34 12.82
CA GLN A 175 -17.36 9.91 11.44
C GLN A 175 -15.97 9.33 11.15
N ALA A 176 -14.92 9.95 11.68
CA ALA A 176 -13.56 9.46 11.54
C ALA A 176 -13.35 8.12 12.27
N ASP A 177 -13.88 7.97 13.49
CA ASP A 177 -13.81 6.72 14.25
C ASP A 177 -14.59 5.59 13.55
N ASP A 178 -15.74 5.88 12.93
CA ASP A 178 -16.50 4.91 12.15
C ASP A 178 -15.77 4.54 10.83
N ALA A 179 -15.08 5.50 10.21
CA ALA A 179 -14.21 5.23 9.06
C ALA A 179 -13.04 4.32 9.43
N VAL A 180 -12.46 4.45 10.64
CA VAL A 180 -11.44 3.52 11.14
C VAL A 180 -12.01 2.10 11.24
N LYS A 181 -13.17 1.91 11.85
CA LYS A 181 -13.80 0.58 11.97
C LYS A 181 -14.11 -0.04 10.60
N ALA A 182 -14.60 0.77 9.66
CA ALA A 182 -14.88 0.32 8.31
C ALA A 182 -13.59 -0.13 7.61
N ALA A 183 -12.52 0.67 7.71
CA ALA A 183 -11.23 0.34 7.14
C ALA A 183 -10.63 -0.93 7.76
N GLU A 184 -10.73 -1.11 9.09
CA GLU A 184 -10.27 -2.31 9.79
C GLU A 184 -11.06 -3.56 9.34
N THR A 185 -12.36 -3.43 9.10
CA THR A 185 -13.19 -4.52 8.56
C THR A 185 -12.79 -4.90 7.13
N SER A 186 -12.54 -3.89 6.28
CA SER A 186 -12.03 -4.11 4.92
C SER A 186 -10.64 -4.76 4.92
N GLN A 187 -9.77 -4.36 5.86
CA GLN A 187 -8.46 -4.98 6.06
C GLN A 187 -8.58 -6.45 6.41
N GLN A 188 -9.43 -6.80 7.38
CA GLN A 188 -9.65 -8.19 7.76
C GLN A 188 -10.15 -9.03 6.58
N SER A 189 -11.13 -8.50 5.84
CA SER A 189 -11.69 -9.18 4.67
C SER A 189 -10.65 -9.44 3.58
N ALA A 190 -9.78 -8.46 3.31
CA ALA A 190 -8.71 -8.59 2.32
C ALA A 190 -7.66 -9.63 2.75
N VAL A 191 -7.30 -9.63 4.05
CA VAL A 191 -6.37 -10.60 4.63
C VAL A 191 -6.92 -12.02 4.55
N ASP A 192 -8.20 -12.21 4.87
CA ASP A 192 -8.86 -13.52 4.79
C ASP A 192 -8.88 -14.03 3.35
N ALA A 193 -9.19 -13.14 2.39
CA ALA A 193 -9.18 -13.46 0.97
C ALA A 193 -7.77 -13.84 0.47
N LEU A 194 -6.74 -13.10 0.87
CA LEU A 194 -5.35 -13.43 0.54
C LEU A 194 -4.93 -14.78 1.12
N THR A 195 -5.26 -15.05 2.38
CA THR A 195 -4.95 -16.31 3.07
C THR A 195 -5.59 -17.49 2.34
N ASN A 196 -6.86 -17.36 1.96
CA ASN A 196 -7.57 -18.38 1.19
C ASN A 196 -6.94 -18.61 -0.19
N ALA A 197 -6.53 -17.54 -0.88
CA ALA A 197 -5.87 -17.63 -2.18
C ALA A 197 -4.52 -18.35 -2.07
N GLN A 198 -3.71 -18.01 -1.07
CA GLN A 198 -2.42 -18.68 -0.80
C GLN A 198 -2.59 -20.17 -0.46
N GLN A 199 -3.60 -20.53 0.33
CA GLN A 199 -3.91 -21.93 0.62
C GLN A 199 -4.30 -22.70 -0.65
N THR A 200 -5.13 -22.09 -1.50
CA THR A 200 -5.56 -22.69 -2.77
C THR A 200 -4.38 -22.89 -3.72
N PHE A 201 -3.48 -21.91 -3.82
CA PHE A 201 -2.26 -22.03 -4.62
C PHE A 201 -1.34 -23.14 -4.11
N LYS A 202 -1.12 -23.25 -2.80
CA LYS A 202 -0.33 -24.35 -2.22
C LYS A 202 -0.94 -25.72 -2.56
N ALA A 203 -2.26 -25.86 -2.48
CA ALA A 203 -2.95 -27.09 -2.84
C ALA A 203 -2.77 -27.44 -4.33
N GLN A 204 -2.87 -26.46 -5.24
CA GLN A 204 -2.62 -26.69 -6.66
C GLN A 204 -1.15 -27.01 -6.98
N GLN A 205 -0.20 -26.42 -6.25
CA GLN A 205 1.23 -26.74 -6.41
C GLN A 205 1.52 -28.20 -6.04
N SER A 206 0.94 -28.68 -4.93
CA SER A 206 1.07 -30.10 -4.55
C SER A 206 0.46 -31.05 -5.60
N GLU A 207 -0.64 -30.63 -6.24
CA GLU A 207 -1.26 -31.40 -7.32
C GLU A 207 -0.39 -31.40 -8.59
N LEU A 208 0.26 -30.28 -8.94
CA LEU A 208 1.22 -30.24 -10.04
C LEU A 208 2.41 -31.18 -9.79
N ASP A 209 2.95 -31.18 -8.57
CA ASP A 209 4.06 -32.04 -8.19
C ASP A 209 3.68 -33.52 -8.34
N ARG A 210 2.46 -33.89 -7.92
CA ARG A 210 1.88 -35.24 -8.09
C ARG A 210 1.78 -35.62 -9.56
N LEU A 211 1.14 -34.80 -10.40
CA LEU A 211 0.96 -35.06 -11.83
C LEU A 211 2.30 -35.13 -12.58
N THR A 212 3.27 -34.32 -12.18
CA THR A 212 4.63 -34.35 -12.75
C THR A 212 5.34 -35.66 -12.42
N ALA A 213 5.20 -36.15 -11.18
CA ALA A 213 5.74 -37.44 -10.78
C ALA A 213 5.08 -38.61 -11.53
N GLU A 214 3.75 -38.57 -11.71
CA GLU A 214 3.00 -39.58 -12.48
C GLU A 214 3.41 -39.60 -13.95
N ARG A 215 3.57 -38.42 -14.57
CA ARG A 215 4.09 -38.29 -15.93
C ARG A 215 5.49 -38.90 -16.05
N ALA A 216 6.39 -38.63 -15.10
CA ALA A 216 7.75 -39.16 -15.13
C ALA A 216 7.75 -40.70 -15.01
N GLN A 217 6.89 -41.27 -14.18
CA GLN A 217 6.71 -42.72 -14.07
C GLN A 217 6.14 -43.33 -15.35
N ALA A 218 5.15 -42.69 -15.97
CA ALA A 218 4.58 -43.13 -17.25
C ALA A 218 5.62 -43.11 -18.38
N GLN A 219 6.45 -42.06 -18.45
CA GLN A 219 7.56 -41.98 -19.41
C GLN A 219 8.59 -43.09 -19.19
N THR A 220 8.94 -43.38 -17.94
CA THR A 220 9.88 -44.45 -17.59
C THR A 220 9.34 -45.82 -18.02
N LYS A 221 8.05 -46.09 -17.78
CA LYS A 221 7.38 -47.33 -18.23
C LYS A 221 7.35 -47.43 -19.76
N LEU A 222 7.06 -46.34 -20.46
CA LEU A 222 7.06 -46.31 -21.93
C LEU A 222 8.47 -46.64 -22.48
N GLN A 223 9.52 -46.06 -21.90
CA GLN A 223 10.90 -46.34 -22.28
C GLN A 223 11.29 -47.80 -22.03
N GLN A 224 10.84 -48.40 -20.92
CA GLN A 224 11.07 -49.82 -20.65
C GLN A 224 10.36 -50.73 -21.67
N VAL A 225 9.12 -50.41 -22.05
CA VAL A 225 8.37 -51.15 -23.07
C VAL A 225 9.03 -50.99 -24.45
N GLN A 226 9.50 -49.80 -24.78
CA GLN A 226 10.24 -49.54 -26.03
C GLN A 226 11.58 -50.27 -26.07
N ALA A 227 12.31 -50.34 -24.94
CA ALA A 227 13.56 -51.09 -24.82
C ALA A 227 13.35 -52.61 -24.95
N LEU A 228 12.23 -53.13 -24.44
CA LEU A 228 11.82 -54.53 -24.61
C LEU A 228 11.34 -54.86 -26.03
N SER A 229 10.94 -53.84 -26.79
CA SER A 229 10.45 -53.96 -28.18
C SER A 229 11.54 -53.66 -29.23
N ALA A 230 12.75 -53.30 -28.79
CA ALA A 230 13.86 -53.01 -29.69
C ALA A 230 14.43 -54.32 -30.28
N PRO A 231 14.49 -54.49 -31.62
CA PRO A 231 15.05 -55.69 -32.22
C PRO A 231 16.57 -55.77 -31.96
N SER A 232 17.02 -56.95 -31.51
CA SER A 232 18.43 -57.28 -31.35
C SER A 232 19.14 -57.25 -32.70
N SER A 233 20.02 -56.27 -32.91
CA SER A 233 20.89 -56.24 -34.09
C SER A 233 22.10 -57.15 -33.90
N PRO A 234 22.51 -57.94 -34.91
CA PRO A 234 23.66 -58.83 -34.81
C PRO A 234 24.99 -58.10 -34.93
N VAL A 235 26.00 -58.68 -34.28
CA VAL A 235 27.42 -58.32 -34.32
C VAL A 235 27.99 -58.47 -35.73
N SER A 236 28.65 -57.44 -36.26
CA SER A 236 29.68 -57.41 -37.32
C SER A 236 30.08 -55.95 -37.52
N GLY A 237 31.31 -55.47 -37.67
CA GLY A 237 32.63 -56.03 -37.91
C GLY A 237 33.56 -54.82 -38.19
N ARG A 238 34.84 -55.01 -37.87
CA ARG A 238 36.03 -54.14 -37.99
C ARG A 238 36.07 -53.05 -39.11
N ALA A 239 36.70 -51.92 -38.75
CA ALA A 239 37.03 -50.72 -39.56
C ALA A 239 37.91 -50.98 -40.80
N PRO A 240 38.11 -49.98 -41.70
CA PRO A 240 39.20 -49.01 -41.47
C PRO A 240 38.96 -47.54 -41.88
N THR A 241 39.68 -46.68 -41.16
CA THR A 241 40.23 -45.34 -41.45
C THR A 241 39.81 -44.58 -42.72
N GLY A 242 39.27 -43.37 -42.50
CA GLY A 242 39.21 -42.28 -43.47
C GLY A 242 39.33 -40.92 -42.77
N SER A 243 40.48 -40.27 -42.95
CA SER A 243 40.83 -38.93 -42.47
C SER A 243 40.01 -37.83 -43.17
N GLY A 244 39.35 -36.97 -42.39
CA GLY A 244 38.69 -35.76 -42.88
C GLY A 244 38.57 -34.73 -41.76
N ALA A 245 39.22 -33.59 -41.95
CA ALA A 245 39.52 -32.55 -40.98
C ALA A 245 38.29 -31.91 -40.31
N GLY A 246 38.43 -31.63 -39.01
CA GLY A 246 37.56 -30.76 -38.24
C GLY A 246 38.39 -29.83 -37.35
N ALA A 247 37.80 -28.66 -37.09
CA ALA A 247 38.13 -27.63 -36.11
C ALA A 247 39.05 -26.47 -36.55
N GLY A 248 38.43 -25.30 -36.68
CA GLY A 248 39.09 -24.01 -36.82
C GLY A 248 38.13 -22.82 -37.01
N ALA A 249 36.93 -22.85 -36.43
CA ALA A 249 36.05 -21.68 -36.38
C ALA A 249 35.68 -21.42 -34.91
N THR A 250 36.41 -20.50 -34.30
CA THR A 250 36.01 -19.82 -33.05
C THR A 250 34.74 -19.00 -33.31
N PRO A 251 33.63 -19.20 -32.57
CA PRO A 251 32.62 -18.17 -32.45
C PRO A 251 33.12 -17.14 -31.43
N ALA A 252 33.27 -15.90 -31.88
CA ALA A 252 33.32 -14.74 -31.00
C ALA A 252 32.06 -14.71 -30.10
N PRO A 253 32.11 -14.17 -28.87
CA PRO A 253 30.92 -13.97 -28.08
C PRO A 253 30.13 -12.83 -28.73
N SER A 254 29.15 -13.17 -29.58
CA SER A 254 28.13 -12.21 -29.98
C SER A 254 27.28 -11.89 -28.75
N GLY A 255 27.57 -10.77 -28.11
CA GLY A 255 26.60 -10.05 -27.30
C GLY A 255 25.41 -9.71 -28.18
N ALA A 256 24.47 -10.65 -28.30
CA ALA A 256 23.15 -10.36 -28.83
C ALA A 256 22.47 -9.48 -27.79
N ASN A 257 22.08 -8.27 -28.20
CA ASN A 257 21.07 -7.47 -27.53
C ASN A 257 19.85 -8.37 -27.31
N ALA A 258 19.77 -9.03 -26.15
CA ALA A 258 18.52 -9.61 -25.69
C ALA A 258 17.55 -8.43 -25.63
N ASN A 259 16.50 -8.46 -26.46
CA ASN A 259 15.49 -7.43 -26.41
C ASN A 259 14.59 -7.76 -25.20
N TRP A 260 14.95 -7.23 -24.03
CA TRP A 260 14.29 -7.52 -22.75
C TRP A 260 12.82 -7.06 -22.71
N ASP A 261 12.38 -6.24 -23.68
CA ASP A 261 11.02 -5.69 -23.80
C ASP A 261 10.07 -6.62 -24.59
N VAL A 262 10.45 -7.87 -24.87
CA VAL A 262 9.64 -8.81 -25.67
C VAL A 262 9.30 -10.04 -24.85
N ASP A 263 8.02 -10.43 -24.84
CA ASP A 263 7.56 -11.66 -24.21
C ASP A 263 8.28 -12.88 -24.79
N PRO A 264 9.06 -13.64 -23.99
CA PRO A 264 9.73 -14.83 -24.51
C PRO A 264 8.75 -15.96 -24.86
N ALA A 265 7.51 -15.94 -24.34
CA ALA A 265 6.48 -16.94 -24.63
C ALA A 265 5.56 -16.53 -25.81
N THR A 266 5.24 -15.25 -25.94
CA THR A 266 4.27 -14.78 -26.97
C THR A 266 4.88 -13.90 -28.06
N GLY A 267 6.11 -13.40 -27.88
CA GLY A 267 6.74 -12.44 -28.76
C GLY A 267 6.10 -11.04 -28.75
N ASN A 268 5.08 -10.81 -27.91
CA ASN A 268 4.31 -9.58 -27.87
C ASN A 268 4.96 -8.53 -26.97
N ARG A 269 4.78 -7.24 -27.31
CA ARG A 269 5.20 -6.09 -26.50
C ARG A 269 4.06 -5.49 -25.68
N ASP A 270 2.82 -5.80 -26.05
CA ASP A 270 1.61 -5.20 -25.47
C ASP A 270 1.14 -5.93 -24.20
N THR A 271 2.05 -6.02 -23.22
CA THR A 271 1.76 -6.47 -21.86
C THR A 271 1.67 -5.27 -20.94
N ALA A 272 0.67 -5.24 -20.05
CA ALA A 272 0.57 -4.22 -19.00
C ALA A 272 1.66 -4.37 -17.91
N TRP A 273 2.38 -5.50 -17.91
CA TRP A 273 3.46 -5.83 -16.98
C TRP A 273 4.83 -5.75 -17.64
N ASP A 274 5.83 -5.31 -16.89
CA ASP A 274 7.23 -5.47 -17.26
C ASP A 274 7.63 -6.93 -17.04
N MET A 275 8.22 -7.55 -18.06
CA MET A 275 8.57 -8.98 -18.07
C MET A 275 9.89 -9.32 -17.41
N THR A 276 10.73 -8.31 -17.16
CA THR A 276 11.99 -8.46 -16.43
C THR A 276 11.80 -8.36 -14.92
N LEU A 277 10.63 -7.90 -14.51
CA LEU A 277 10.24 -7.73 -13.13
C LEU A 277 9.27 -8.84 -12.74
N PRO A 278 9.27 -9.25 -11.45
CA PRO A 278 8.23 -10.10 -10.92
C PRO A 278 6.86 -9.51 -11.28
N GLN A 279 5.97 -10.33 -11.84
CA GLN A 279 4.59 -9.94 -12.10
C GLN A 279 3.81 -9.97 -10.79
N ILE A 280 4.28 -9.30 -9.76
CA ILE A 280 3.61 -9.19 -8.47
C ILE A 280 3.61 -7.71 -8.10
N PRO A 281 2.52 -7.21 -7.51
CA PRO A 281 2.49 -5.85 -6.99
C PRO A 281 3.62 -5.67 -5.98
N SER A 282 4.39 -4.59 -6.10
CA SER A 282 5.39 -4.16 -5.13
C SER A 282 4.86 -4.35 -3.72
N ALA A 283 5.70 -4.89 -2.86
CA ALA A 283 5.30 -5.20 -1.51
C ALA A 283 4.68 -3.97 -0.85
N PHE A 284 3.48 -4.19 -0.36
CA PHE A 284 3.22 -3.99 1.03
C PHE A 284 2.70 -5.36 1.53
N VAL A 285 3.07 -5.72 2.75
CA VAL A 285 2.45 -6.76 3.58
C VAL A 285 1.84 -8.01 2.89
N SER A 286 2.59 -9.11 2.83
CA SER A 286 2.05 -10.47 2.92
C SER A 286 2.60 -11.09 4.23
N GLY A 287 1.83 -12.01 4.83
CA GLY A 287 2.16 -12.67 6.11
C GLY A 287 1.04 -12.60 7.15
N ASP A 288 1.31 -13.10 8.37
CA ASP A 288 0.36 -13.17 9.49
C ASP A 288 -0.14 -11.76 9.94
N PRO A 289 -1.41 -11.42 9.71
CA PRO A 289 -1.96 -10.05 9.79
C PRO A 289 -1.73 -9.34 11.12
N VAL A 290 -1.59 -10.06 12.23
CA VAL A 290 -1.44 -9.44 13.56
C VAL A 290 -0.01 -8.95 13.82
N GLN A 291 1.01 -9.73 13.45
CA GLN A 291 2.42 -9.33 13.59
C GLN A 291 2.77 -8.19 12.62
N ILE A 292 2.12 -8.22 11.47
CA ILE A 292 2.16 -7.20 10.44
C ILE A 292 1.67 -5.85 10.93
N ILE A 293 0.53 -5.78 11.63
CA ILE A 293 -0.02 -4.51 12.10
C ILE A 293 0.99 -3.81 13.01
N ASN A 294 1.68 -4.56 13.87
CA ASN A 294 2.69 -3.99 14.76
C ASN A 294 3.97 -3.58 14.02
N ALA A 295 4.45 -4.38 13.06
CA ALA A 295 5.61 -4.05 12.25
C ALA A 295 5.35 -2.83 11.34
N VAL A 296 4.18 -2.78 10.72
CA VAL A 296 3.72 -1.71 9.84
C VAL A 296 3.47 -0.43 10.61
N LEU A 297 2.74 -0.49 11.74
CA LEU A 297 2.52 0.70 12.56
C LEU A 297 3.86 1.23 13.08
N LYS A 298 4.80 0.34 13.45
CA LYS A 298 6.15 0.75 13.85
C LYS A 298 6.93 1.36 12.69
N ILE A 299 6.88 0.80 11.48
CA ILE A 299 7.53 1.36 10.29
C ILE A 299 6.91 2.70 9.92
N ILE A 300 5.59 2.84 9.94
CA ILE A 300 4.86 4.08 9.61
C ILE A 300 5.16 5.17 10.65
N THR A 301 5.03 4.87 11.94
CA THR A 301 5.29 5.85 13.02
C THR A 301 6.76 6.28 13.05
N THR A 302 7.69 5.32 12.97
CA THR A 302 9.13 5.63 12.91
C THR A 302 9.47 6.42 11.65
N SER A 303 8.88 6.07 10.50
CA SER A 303 9.16 6.77 9.25
C SER A 303 8.63 8.20 9.25
N LEU A 304 7.49 8.45 9.91
CA LEU A 304 6.97 9.81 10.04
C LEU A 304 7.95 10.68 10.83
N GLU A 305 8.32 10.28 12.05
CA GLU A 305 9.22 11.07 12.90
C GLU A 305 10.58 11.30 12.25
N VAL A 306 11.14 10.26 11.63
CA VAL A 306 12.42 10.35 10.92
C VAL A 306 12.31 11.29 9.73
N THR A 307 11.24 11.20 8.93
CA THR A 307 11.02 12.10 7.79
C THR A 307 10.88 13.55 8.26
N GLN A 308 10.14 13.79 9.34
CA GLN A 308 10.01 15.13 9.94
C GLN A 308 11.38 15.67 10.36
N ASN A 309 12.17 14.87 11.06
CA ASN A 309 13.49 15.28 11.54
C ASN A 309 14.47 15.55 10.38
N LEU A 310 14.46 14.71 9.34
CA LEU A 310 15.27 14.90 8.14
C LEU A 310 14.84 16.14 7.36
N GLY A 311 13.53 16.35 7.18
CA GLY A 311 13.00 17.53 6.52
C GLY A 311 13.36 18.82 7.23
N ARG A 312 13.28 18.87 8.57
CA ARG A 312 13.75 20.04 9.33
C ARG A 312 15.24 20.30 9.13
N LYS A 313 16.08 19.27 9.19
CA LYS A 313 17.53 19.38 8.95
C LYS A 313 17.84 19.85 7.54
N PHE A 314 17.11 19.35 6.54
CA PHE A 314 17.28 19.75 5.15
C PHE A 314 16.89 21.22 4.93
N LEU A 315 15.73 21.65 5.41
CA LEU A 315 15.30 23.05 5.31
C LEU A 315 16.32 23.99 5.97
N GLN A 316 16.82 23.62 7.16
CA GLN A 316 17.87 24.38 7.85
C GLN A 316 19.17 24.45 7.03
N SER A 317 19.59 23.35 6.39
CA SER A 317 20.84 23.33 5.62
C SER A 317 20.79 24.17 4.35
N ILE A 318 19.59 24.45 3.82
CA ILE A 318 19.37 25.35 2.68
C ILE A 318 18.91 26.76 3.12
N GLY A 319 19.00 27.08 4.41
CA GLY A 319 18.69 28.42 4.95
C GLY A 319 17.20 28.76 5.05
N LEU A 320 16.31 27.76 4.98
CA LEU A 320 14.87 27.94 5.16
C LEU A 320 14.45 27.64 6.60
N LEU A 321 13.47 28.38 7.09
CA LEU A 321 12.84 28.07 8.38
C LEU A 321 12.07 26.75 8.26
N PRO A 322 12.29 25.78 9.16
CA PRO A 322 11.56 24.52 9.13
C PRO A 322 10.05 24.74 9.33
N THR A 323 9.22 23.98 8.62
CA THR A 323 7.78 23.93 8.90
C THR A 323 7.53 23.31 10.28
N PRO A 324 6.43 23.66 10.98
CA PRO A 324 6.11 23.07 12.28
C PRO A 324 6.06 21.53 12.25
N THR A 325 5.61 20.96 11.12
CA THR A 325 5.56 19.51 10.93
C THR A 325 6.92 18.92 10.54
N GLY A 326 7.78 19.66 9.83
CA GLY A 326 9.00 19.13 9.21
C GLY A 326 8.75 18.32 7.94
N ILE A 327 7.48 18.12 7.56
CA ILE A 327 7.08 17.48 6.30
C ILE A 327 6.95 18.58 5.24
N THR A 328 7.62 18.38 4.11
CA THR A 328 7.57 19.30 2.96
C THR A 328 6.55 18.86 1.92
N ASN A 329 6.43 17.54 1.67
CA ASN A 329 5.54 16.96 0.65
C ASN A 329 5.52 17.72 -0.70
N GLY A 330 6.70 18.10 -1.17
CA GLY A 330 6.88 18.81 -2.45
C GLY A 330 6.74 20.33 -2.36
N ALA A 331 6.39 20.89 -1.19
CA ALA A 331 6.35 22.35 -0.95
C ALA A 331 7.76 22.96 -0.76
N ILE A 332 8.74 22.47 -1.52
CA ILE A 332 10.10 23.05 -1.58
C ILE A 332 10.08 24.12 -2.67
N PRO A 333 10.51 25.38 -2.40
CA PRO A 333 10.53 26.41 -3.42
C PRO A 333 11.36 25.99 -4.64
N THR A 334 10.87 26.26 -5.84
CA THR A 334 11.47 25.82 -7.12
C THR A 334 12.95 26.20 -7.24
N LEU A 335 13.35 27.35 -6.67
CA LEU A 335 14.74 27.80 -6.61
C LEU A 335 15.69 26.75 -5.99
N TYR A 336 15.21 25.99 -5.01
CA TYR A 336 15.97 24.94 -4.32
C TYR A 336 15.66 23.53 -4.85
N GLY A 337 14.77 23.40 -5.84
CA GLY A 337 14.28 22.11 -6.32
C GLY A 337 15.35 21.23 -6.93
N ARG A 338 16.31 21.79 -7.68
CA ARG A 338 17.47 21.03 -8.19
C ARG A 338 18.32 20.48 -7.07
N GLN A 339 18.65 21.31 -6.08
CA GLN A 339 19.47 20.89 -4.94
C GLN A 339 18.77 19.78 -4.13
N ALA A 340 17.47 19.92 -3.90
CA ALA A 340 16.66 18.90 -3.24
C ALA A 340 16.64 17.58 -4.04
N THR A 341 16.43 17.67 -5.35
CA THR A 341 16.41 16.51 -6.26
C THR A 341 17.74 15.77 -6.26
N GLU A 342 18.85 16.47 -6.39
CA GLU A 342 20.18 15.85 -6.35
C GLU A 342 20.49 15.25 -4.97
N TYR A 343 20.01 15.86 -3.88
CA TYR A 343 20.15 15.28 -2.55
C TYR A 343 19.36 13.96 -2.40
N VAL A 344 18.13 13.91 -2.92
CA VAL A 344 17.32 12.68 -2.97
C VAL A 344 18.04 11.59 -3.77
N ILE A 345 18.55 11.91 -4.96
CA ILE A 345 19.30 10.96 -5.79
C ILE A 345 20.57 10.50 -5.09
N LYS A 346 21.34 11.42 -4.50
CA LYS A 346 22.57 11.10 -3.75
C LYS A 346 22.30 10.12 -2.60
N ARG A 347 21.17 10.27 -1.90
CA ARG A 347 20.75 9.32 -0.87
C ARG A 347 20.54 7.94 -1.45
N GLY A 348 19.83 7.81 -2.57
CA GLY A 348 19.63 6.51 -3.23
C GLY A 348 20.94 5.90 -3.71
N MET A 349 21.79 6.69 -4.36
CA MET A 349 23.10 6.27 -4.83
C MET A 349 24.01 5.75 -3.71
N SER A 350 23.88 6.30 -2.49
CA SER A 350 24.62 5.79 -1.31
C SER A 350 24.24 4.37 -0.89
N GLN A 351 23.13 3.84 -1.41
CA GLN A 351 22.62 2.50 -1.10
C GLN A 351 22.94 1.49 -2.20
N MET A 352 23.74 1.86 -3.22
CA MET A 352 24.21 0.94 -4.25
C MET A 352 24.80 -0.34 -3.64
N GLY A 353 24.37 -1.50 -4.13
CA GLY A 353 24.81 -2.81 -3.66
C GLY A 353 24.06 -3.35 -2.45
N VAL A 354 23.18 -2.58 -1.81
CA VAL A 354 22.33 -3.09 -0.72
C VAL A 354 21.39 -4.18 -1.28
N PRO A 355 21.25 -5.34 -0.61
CA PRO A 355 20.40 -6.43 -1.09
C PRO A 355 18.94 -6.02 -1.29
N TYR A 356 18.28 -6.64 -2.26
CA TYR A 356 16.83 -6.60 -2.33
C TYR A 356 16.21 -7.34 -1.15
N SER A 357 15.21 -6.74 -0.51
CA SER A 357 14.38 -7.40 0.49
C SER A 357 12.92 -7.02 0.27
N TRP A 358 12.05 -8.01 0.03
CA TRP A 358 10.62 -7.81 -0.20
C TRP A 358 9.98 -7.10 1.01
N GLY A 359 9.39 -5.91 0.82
CA GLY A 359 8.87 -5.05 1.90
C GLY A 359 9.93 -4.42 2.80
N GLY A 360 11.20 -4.49 2.41
CA GLY A 360 12.32 -3.91 3.15
C GLY A 360 12.52 -2.43 2.84
N GLY A 361 12.97 -1.67 3.83
CA GLY A 361 13.26 -0.25 3.71
C GLY A 361 12.32 0.61 4.55
N ASN A 362 12.84 1.67 5.15
CA ASN A 362 12.05 2.72 5.81
C ASN A 362 12.79 4.07 5.73
N ALA A 363 12.22 5.14 6.27
CA ALA A 363 12.82 6.48 6.16
C ALA A 363 14.25 6.58 6.73
N SER A 364 14.64 5.66 7.64
CA SER A 364 15.98 5.61 8.25
C SER A 364 17.00 4.85 7.42
N GLY A 365 16.59 3.94 6.53
CA GLY A 365 17.51 3.08 5.77
C GLY A 365 16.94 1.69 5.46
N PRO A 366 17.80 0.73 5.08
CA PRO A 366 17.38 -0.64 4.81
C PRO A 366 16.86 -1.30 6.09
N SER A 367 15.87 -2.18 5.94
CA SER A 367 15.29 -2.91 7.06
C SER A 367 15.06 -4.36 6.71
N ARG A 368 14.73 -5.17 7.72
CA ARG A 368 14.12 -6.48 7.43
C ARG A 368 12.86 -6.27 6.60
N GLY A 369 12.69 -7.13 5.60
CA GLY A 369 11.47 -7.20 4.83
C GLY A 369 10.41 -8.05 5.52
N ILE A 370 9.49 -8.55 4.72
CA ILE A 370 8.37 -9.41 5.08
C ILE A 370 8.34 -10.63 4.16
N ASP A 371 7.63 -11.69 4.53
CA ASP A 371 7.58 -12.95 3.76
C ASP A 371 8.97 -13.47 3.33
N SER A 372 9.21 -13.56 2.02
CA SER A 372 10.48 -13.92 1.40
C SER A 372 11.62 -12.96 1.76
N GLY A 373 11.31 -11.73 2.17
CA GLY A 373 12.23 -10.72 2.66
C GLY A 373 12.45 -10.72 4.19
N ALA A 374 11.71 -11.50 4.98
CA ALA A 374 11.80 -11.45 6.45
C ALA A 374 13.21 -11.78 6.99
N GLY A 375 13.94 -12.63 6.26
CA GLY A 375 15.32 -13.01 6.57
C GLY A 375 16.38 -11.97 6.15
N THR A 376 16.02 -11.00 5.31
CA THR A 376 16.98 -10.15 4.58
C THR A 376 16.83 -8.69 4.99
N VAL A 377 17.93 -8.05 5.38
CA VAL A 377 17.98 -6.59 5.57
C VAL A 377 18.31 -5.94 4.24
N GLY A 378 17.41 -5.10 3.73
CA GLY A 378 17.55 -4.53 2.39
C GLY A 378 16.47 -3.52 2.05
N PHE A 379 16.31 -3.29 0.75
CA PHE A 379 15.26 -2.46 0.18
C PHE A 379 14.41 -3.24 -0.83
N ASP A 380 13.13 -2.95 -0.89
CA ASP A 380 12.36 -3.11 -2.12
C ASP A 380 12.23 -1.78 -2.86
N CYS A 381 11.48 -1.78 -3.96
CA CYS A 381 11.37 -0.64 -4.86
C CYS A 381 10.76 0.61 -4.20
N SER A 382 9.60 0.47 -3.55
CA SER A 382 8.90 1.55 -2.85
C SER A 382 9.63 1.97 -1.57
N GLY A 383 10.26 1.02 -0.86
CA GLY A 383 11.11 1.24 0.31
C GLY A 383 12.36 2.06 0.01
N LEU A 384 12.96 1.87 -1.18
CA LEU A 384 14.07 2.71 -1.63
C LEU A 384 13.60 4.14 -1.90
N MET A 385 12.47 4.32 -2.61
CA MET A 385 11.96 5.66 -2.92
C MET A 385 11.59 6.46 -1.67
N LEU A 386 10.88 5.85 -0.72
CA LEU A 386 10.50 6.53 0.52
C LEU A 386 11.75 6.94 1.32
N TYR A 387 12.79 6.10 1.38
CA TYR A 387 14.06 6.43 2.06
C TYR A 387 14.76 7.63 1.40
N MET A 388 14.77 7.67 0.08
CA MET A 388 15.40 8.75 -0.69
C MET A 388 14.68 10.07 -0.43
N PHE A 389 13.36 10.11 -0.59
CA PHE A 389 12.54 11.31 -0.46
C PHE A 389 12.38 11.79 1.00
N ALA A 390 12.44 10.89 1.97
CA ALA A 390 12.45 11.26 3.39
C ALA A 390 13.58 12.24 3.73
N GLY A 391 14.69 12.20 3.00
CA GLY A 391 15.82 13.11 3.18
C GLY A 391 15.50 14.59 3.03
N VAL A 392 14.48 14.93 2.25
CA VAL A 392 14.01 16.31 2.04
C VAL A 392 12.65 16.57 2.68
N GLY A 393 12.21 15.69 3.58
CA GLY A 393 10.93 15.81 4.28
C GLY A 393 9.70 15.41 3.45
N ILE A 394 9.87 14.72 2.33
CA ILE A 394 8.74 14.21 1.54
C ILE A 394 8.36 12.83 2.08
N LYS A 395 7.14 12.70 2.63
CA LYS A 395 6.63 11.43 3.13
C LYS A 395 6.02 10.65 1.97
N LEU A 396 6.51 9.43 1.77
CA LEU A 396 5.93 8.47 0.85
C LEU A 396 5.46 7.24 1.62
N ASP A 397 4.37 6.64 1.15
CA ASP A 397 3.88 5.38 1.68
C ASP A 397 4.70 4.22 1.09
N HIS A 398 4.80 3.11 1.80
CA HIS A 398 5.61 1.96 1.38
C HIS A 398 4.85 1.06 0.38
N TYR A 399 4.35 1.65 -0.70
CA TYR A 399 3.66 0.93 -1.78
C TYR A 399 3.71 1.76 -3.07
N SER A 400 4.16 1.15 -4.18
CA SER A 400 4.37 1.88 -5.44
C SER A 400 3.08 2.49 -5.99
N GLY A 401 1.94 1.78 -5.92
CA GLY A 401 0.65 2.30 -6.37
C GLY A 401 0.20 3.56 -5.61
N SER A 402 0.50 3.66 -4.31
CA SER A 402 0.26 4.90 -3.53
C SER A 402 1.23 6.00 -3.93
N GLN A 403 2.52 5.67 -4.07
CA GLN A 403 3.55 6.64 -4.46
C GLN A 403 3.27 7.24 -5.84
N TYR A 404 2.69 6.46 -6.75
CA TYR A 404 2.25 6.95 -8.04
C TYR A 404 1.32 8.16 -7.89
N ASN A 405 0.44 8.15 -6.89
CA ASN A 405 -0.53 9.21 -6.62
C ASN A 405 -0.02 10.37 -5.74
N ALA A 406 1.20 10.30 -5.21
CA ALA A 406 1.70 11.26 -4.22
C ALA A 406 2.16 12.62 -4.82
N GLY A 407 2.42 12.69 -6.12
CA GLY A 407 2.95 13.89 -6.78
C GLY A 407 2.31 14.21 -8.13
N ARG A 408 2.87 15.20 -8.84
CA ARG A 408 2.34 15.67 -10.12
C ARG A 408 2.68 14.67 -11.23
N LYS A 409 1.69 14.34 -12.06
CA LYS A 409 1.89 13.49 -13.23
C LYS A 409 2.61 14.24 -14.35
N VAL A 410 3.60 13.61 -14.96
CA VAL A 410 4.33 14.08 -16.13
C VAL A 410 4.27 12.97 -17.18
N PRO A 411 4.00 13.25 -18.46
CA PRO A 411 4.03 12.21 -19.50
C PRO A 411 5.39 11.49 -19.49
N SER A 412 5.41 10.16 -19.58
CA SER A 412 6.66 9.39 -19.49
C SER A 412 7.69 9.78 -20.56
N SER A 413 7.23 10.23 -21.73
CA SER A 413 8.09 10.80 -22.79
C SER A 413 8.79 12.11 -22.41
N GLN A 414 8.37 12.76 -21.32
CA GLN A 414 8.92 14.01 -20.80
C GLN A 414 9.58 13.84 -19.42
N MET A 415 9.85 12.59 -19.02
CA MET A 415 10.49 12.31 -17.75
C MET A 415 11.84 13.03 -17.65
N ARG A 416 12.13 13.56 -16.46
CA ARG A 416 13.38 14.26 -16.13
C ARG A 416 14.03 13.60 -14.93
N ARG A 417 15.34 13.75 -14.83
CA ARG A 417 16.12 13.30 -13.67
C ARG A 417 15.42 13.72 -12.37
N GLY A 418 15.16 12.78 -11.49
CA GLY A 418 14.39 13.00 -10.25
C GLY A 418 12.92 12.58 -10.30
N ASP A 419 12.38 12.28 -11.48
CA ASP A 419 11.02 11.74 -11.61
C ASP A 419 10.99 10.24 -11.27
N MET A 420 9.90 9.79 -10.65
CA MET A 420 9.67 8.37 -10.36
C MET A 420 8.97 7.68 -11.54
N ILE A 421 9.59 6.61 -12.04
CA ILE A 421 9.07 5.74 -13.09
C ILE A 421 8.28 4.61 -12.43
N PHE A 422 7.11 4.27 -12.97
CA PHE A 422 6.27 3.20 -12.45
C PHE A 422 5.95 2.15 -13.51
N TYR A 423 5.70 0.94 -13.04
CA TYR A 423 5.42 -0.22 -13.88
C TYR A 423 4.17 -0.95 -13.40
N GLY A 424 3.55 -1.70 -14.31
CA GLY A 424 2.44 -2.59 -14.04
C GLY A 424 1.07 -1.91 -14.02
N PRO A 425 0.00 -2.72 -13.97
CA PRO A 425 -1.36 -2.23 -13.75
C PRO A 425 -1.42 -1.34 -12.50
N ASN A 426 -2.12 -0.21 -12.57
CA ASN A 426 -2.26 0.73 -11.44
C ASN A 426 -0.93 1.20 -10.81
N ALA A 427 0.18 1.15 -11.57
CA ALA A 427 1.52 1.45 -11.06
C ALA A 427 1.94 0.57 -9.87
N SER A 428 1.35 -0.63 -9.75
CA SER A 428 1.50 -1.46 -8.57
C SER A 428 2.74 -2.35 -8.61
N GLN A 429 3.31 -2.66 -9.78
CA GLN A 429 4.37 -3.66 -9.92
C GLN A 429 5.71 -3.17 -9.36
N HIS A 430 6.14 -1.98 -9.79
CA HIS A 430 7.49 -1.51 -9.48
C HIS A 430 7.58 0.01 -9.59
N VAL A 431 8.55 0.58 -8.86
CA VAL A 431 8.92 1.99 -8.94
C VAL A 431 10.44 2.16 -8.96
N ALA A 432 10.93 3.08 -9.80
CA ALA A 432 12.34 3.40 -9.92
C ALA A 432 12.55 4.92 -10.02
N MET A 433 13.75 5.39 -9.68
CA MET A 433 14.11 6.80 -9.82
C MET A 433 14.78 7.04 -11.17
N TYR A 434 14.25 7.92 -12.02
CA TYR A 434 14.90 8.30 -13.26
C TYR A 434 16.13 9.16 -13.00
N LEU A 435 17.27 8.81 -13.59
CA LEU A 435 18.55 9.50 -13.42
C LEU A 435 18.90 10.43 -14.59
N GLY A 436 18.10 10.47 -15.65
CA GLY A 436 18.49 11.08 -16.92
C GLY A 436 19.19 10.06 -17.83
N ASP A 437 19.43 10.44 -19.09
CA ASP A 437 20.21 9.67 -20.07
C ASP A 437 19.77 8.20 -20.24
N GLY A 438 18.47 7.94 -20.06
CA GLY A 438 17.92 6.60 -20.17
C GLY A 438 18.34 5.65 -19.05
N GLN A 439 18.78 6.17 -17.90
CA GLN A 439 19.15 5.39 -16.72
C GLN A 439 18.17 5.57 -15.56
N MET A 440 18.03 4.53 -14.74
CA MET A 440 17.24 4.56 -13.52
C MET A 440 17.93 3.85 -12.37
N LEU A 441 17.67 4.31 -11.15
CA LEU A 441 18.08 3.66 -9.90
C LEU A 441 16.91 2.84 -9.35
N GLU A 442 17.14 1.57 -9.06
CA GLU A 442 16.10 0.64 -8.63
C GLU A 442 16.59 -0.41 -7.62
N ALA A 443 15.63 -1.02 -6.92
CA ALA A 443 15.79 -2.27 -6.18
C ALA A 443 14.83 -3.30 -6.79
N PRO A 444 15.26 -4.11 -7.77
CA PRO A 444 14.34 -4.70 -8.76
C PRO A 444 13.60 -5.95 -8.27
N TYR A 445 14.30 -6.93 -7.71
CA TYR A 445 13.71 -8.23 -7.33
C TYR A 445 14.63 -9.04 -6.40
N THR A 446 14.06 -10.08 -5.78
CA THR A 446 14.76 -11.01 -4.88
C THR A 446 15.99 -11.65 -5.52
N GLY A 447 17.13 -11.60 -4.82
CA GLY A 447 18.42 -12.06 -5.33
C GLY A 447 19.20 -10.98 -6.10
N SER A 448 18.62 -9.79 -6.28
CA SER A 448 19.31 -8.61 -6.80
C SER A 448 19.76 -7.66 -5.70
N VAL A 449 20.33 -6.52 -6.11
CA VAL A 449 20.78 -5.42 -5.26
C VAL A 449 20.28 -4.09 -5.80
N VAL A 450 20.33 -3.04 -4.97
CA VAL A 450 20.17 -1.65 -5.43
C VAL A 450 21.23 -1.36 -6.50
N LYS A 451 20.80 -0.96 -7.69
CA LYS A 451 21.69 -0.73 -8.83
C LYS A 451 21.12 0.32 -9.79
N ILE A 452 22.00 0.80 -10.67
CA ILE A 452 21.60 1.52 -11.87
C ILE A 452 21.30 0.51 -12.97
N SER A 453 20.19 0.70 -13.65
CA SER A 453 19.78 -0.07 -14.83
C SER A 453 19.40 0.88 -15.97
N PRO A 454 19.46 0.43 -17.23
CA PRO A 454 18.77 1.11 -18.34
C PRO A 454 17.27 1.20 -18.06
N VAL A 455 16.63 2.29 -18.46
CA VAL A 455 15.17 2.45 -18.38
C VAL A 455 14.50 1.39 -19.25
N ARG A 456 13.52 0.70 -18.67
CA ARG A 456 12.67 -0.27 -19.35
C ARG A 456 11.36 0.39 -19.77
N THR A 457 10.84 0.01 -20.93
CA THR A 457 9.61 0.59 -21.48
C THR A 457 8.42 -0.35 -21.44
N SER A 458 8.65 -1.67 -21.47
CA SER A 458 7.61 -2.67 -21.26
C SER A 458 6.93 -2.50 -19.89
N GLY A 459 5.60 -2.50 -19.87
CA GLY A 459 4.81 -2.32 -18.65
C GLY A 459 4.92 -0.95 -17.97
N MET A 460 5.64 0.02 -18.55
CA MET A 460 5.79 1.35 -17.98
C MET A 460 4.47 2.12 -18.06
N THR A 461 4.11 2.83 -16.99
CA THR A 461 2.92 3.66 -16.96
C THR A 461 3.02 4.84 -17.94
N PRO A 462 1.87 5.37 -18.45
CA PRO A 462 1.87 6.51 -19.38
C PRO A 462 2.38 7.81 -18.75
N PHE A 463 2.42 7.89 -17.42
CA PHE A 463 2.95 9.02 -16.67
C PHE A 463 4.01 8.56 -15.67
N VAL A 464 4.99 9.43 -15.42
CA VAL A 464 5.88 9.41 -14.26
C VAL A 464 5.37 10.39 -13.20
N THR A 465 5.87 10.26 -11.97
CA THR A 465 5.48 11.17 -10.87
C THR A 465 6.64 12.08 -10.48
N ARG A 466 6.41 13.39 -10.57
CA ARG A 466 7.32 14.43 -10.08
C ARG A 466 6.94 14.86 -8.68
N MET A 467 7.88 14.73 -7.76
CA MET A 467 7.71 15.12 -6.35
C MET A 467 8.28 16.51 -6.03
N ILE A 468 9.25 16.98 -6.82
CA ILE A 468 9.97 18.24 -6.60
C ILE A 468 10.02 19.00 -7.93
N GLU A 469 9.54 20.24 -7.94
CA GLU A 469 9.59 21.09 -9.13
C GLU A 469 10.91 21.85 -9.21
N TRP A 470 11.55 21.89 -10.40
CA TRP A 470 12.80 22.60 -10.65
C TRP A 470 13.04 22.95 -12.13
#